data_AF-A0A5M9MDW2-F1
#
_entry.id   AF-A0A5M9MDW2-F1
#
_cell.length_a   1.000
_cell.length_b   1.000
_cell.length_c   1.000
_cell.angle_alpha   90.00
_cell.angle_beta   90.00
_cell.angle_gamma   90.00
#
_symmetry.space_group_name_H-M   'P 1'
#
loop_
_entity.id
_entity.type
_entity.pdbx_description
1 polymer ?
#
loop_
_entity_poly.entity_id
_entity_poly.type
_entity_poly.pdbx_seq_one_letter_code
_entity_poly.pdbx_strand_id
1 'polypeptide(L)'
;MRAGEAMEQGLRDCCRSVRIGKILIQRDEETCKPKLFYEKLPTDISNRWVLLLDPMFATGGSATLAVEVLKAKGVPEDHILFLNLIASPSGVADFAERFPKLRVVTAFIDQGLDDKK
;
A
#
# COMPACT_ATOMS: atom_id res chain seq x y z
N MET A 1 -2.14 -8.26 -7.83
CA MET A 1 -1.06 -8.54 -8.80
C MET A 1 -1.35 -7.78 -10.09
N ARG A 2 -1.41 -6.45 -10.03
CA ARG A 2 -1.69 -5.58 -11.19
C ARG A 2 -0.90 -4.27 -11.03
N ALA A 3 -1.49 -3.22 -10.49
CA ALA A 3 -0.87 -1.88 -10.47
C ALA A 3 0.47 -1.80 -9.71
N GLY A 4 0.57 -2.36 -8.50
CA GLY A 4 1.82 -2.33 -7.71
C GLY A 4 2.99 -3.12 -8.31
N GLU A 5 2.73 -4.07 -9.22
CA GLU A 5 3.80 -4.84 -9.89
C GLU A 5 4.55 -4.02 -10.93
N ALA A 6 3.91 -2.97 -11.47
CA ALA A 6 4.57 -2.03 -12.38
C ALA A 6 5.75 -1.30 -11.70
N MET A 7 5.71 -1.17 -10.37
CA MET A 7 6.78 -0.56 -9.58
C MET A 7 7.86 -1.57 -9.15
N GLU A 8 7.63 -2.88 -9.31
CA GLU A 8 8.56 -3.93 -8.88
C GLU A 8 9.86 -3.88 -9.67
N GLN A 9 9.79 -3.68 -10.99
CA GLN A 9 10.98 -3.66 -11.84
C GLN A 9 11.92 -2.53 -11.45
N GLY A 10 11.40 -1.30 -11.28
CA GLY A 10 12.20 -0.16 -10.85
C GLY A 10 12.84 -0.37 -9.48
N LEU A 11 12.14 -1.04 -8.56
CA LEU A 11 12.72 -1.39 -7.26
C LEU A 11 13.84 -2.43 -7.39
N ARG A 12 13.70 -3.44 -8.25
CA ARG A 12 14.74 -4.46 -8.49
C ARG A 12 15.99 -3.89 -9.14
N ASP A 13 15.83 -2.92 -10.02
CA ASP A 13 16.95 -2.25 -10.69
C ASP A 13 17.82 -1.48 -9.69
N CYS A 14 17.20 -0.86 -8.69
CA CYS A 14 17.89 -0.18 -7.58
C CYS A 14 18.39 -1.15 -6.50
N CYS A 15 17.63 -2.20 -6.20
CA CYS A 15 17.85 -3.12 -5.08
C CYS A 15 17.83 -4.59 -5.54
N ARG A 16 18.97 -5.07 -6.06
CA ARG A 16 19.09 -6.41 -6.70
C ARG A 16 18.67 -7.61 -5.83
N SER A 17 18.75 -7.50 -4.50
CA SER A 17 18.45 -8.61 -3.57
C SER A 17 17.18 -8.39 -2.73
N VAL A 18 16.27 -7.52 -3.19
CA VAL A 18 15.00 -7.28 -2.49
C VAL A 18 14.10 -8.52 -2.53
N ARG A 19 13.50 -8.87 -1.38
CA ARG A 19 12.46 -9.90 -1.29
C ARG A 19 11.11 -9.28 -1.64
N ILE A 20 10.34 -9.93 -2.51
CA ILE A 20 9.04 -9.43 -2.93
C ILE A 20 7.93 -10.24 -2.25
N GLY A 21 7.06 -9.52 -1.54
CA GLY A 21 5.77 -10.02 -1.09
C GLY A 21 4.65 -9.51 -1.99
N LYS A 22 3.57 -10.29 -2.12
CA LYS A 22 2.40 -9.92 -2.92
C LYS A 22 1.14 -9.96 -2.06
N ILE A 23 0.35 -8.89 -2.14
CA ILE A 23 -0.98 -8.80 -1.56
C ILE A 23 -1.97 -8.51 -2.71
N LEU A 24 -3.07 -9.24 -2.77
CA LEU A 24 -4.17 -9.01 -3.69
C LEU A 24 -5.39 -8.60 -2.89
N ILE A 25 -5.80 -7.35 -3.07
CA ILE A 25 -7.03 -6.80 -2.54
C ILE A 25 -7.91 -6.46 -3.73
N GLN A 26 -9.17 -6.87 -3.67
CA GLN A 26 -10.20 -6.48 -4.62
C GLN A 26 -11.43 -6.00 -3.86
N ARG A 27 -12.24 -5.15 -4.50
CA ARG A 27 -13.55 -4.80 -3.96
C ARG A 27 -14.49 -5.97 -4.19
N ASP A 28 -15.18 -6.33 -3.13
CA ASP A 28 -16.30 -7.25 -3.18
C ASP A 28 -17.45 -6.60 -3.97
N GLU A 29 -18.00 -7.30 -4.96
CA GLU A 29 -18.98 -6.74 -5.91
C GLU A 29 -20.33 -6.41 -5.25
N GLU A 30 -20.69 -7.13 -4.17
CA GLU A 30 -21.96 -6.94 -3.47
C GLU A 30 -21.86 -5.85 -2.40
N THR A 31 -20.77 -5.84 -1.64
CA THR A 31 -20.61 -4.93 -0.49
C THR A 31 -19.79 -3.68 -0.79
N CYS A 32 -19.12 -3.63 -1.96
CA CYS A 32 -18.15 -2.60 -2.35
C CYS A 32 -16.97 -2.44 -1.37
N LYS A 33 -16.78 -3.35 -0.41
CA LYS A 33 -15.71 -3.29 0.59
C LYS A 33 -14.43 -3.95 0.07
N PRO A 34 -13.25 -3.41 0.42
CA PRO A 34 -11.99 -4.08 0.10
C PRO A 34 -11.90 -5.41 0.86
N LYS A 35 -11.55 -6.48 0.16
CA LYS A 35 -11.37 -7.82 0.73
C LYS A 35 -10.01 -8.38 0.32
N LEU A 36 -9.35 -9.07 1.24
CA LEU A 36 -8.09 -9.76 0.98
C LEU A 36 -8.39 -11.08 0.25
N PHE A 37 -7.88 -11.23 -0.97
CA PHE A 37 -8.05 -12.44 -1.78
C PHE A 37 -6.82 -13.34 -1.76
N TYR A 38 -5.63 -12.75 -1.68
CA TYR A 38 -4.38 -13.49 -1.69
C TYR A 38 -3.30 -12.71 -0.97
N GLU A 39 -2.48 -13.41 -0.18
CA GLU A 39 -1.23 -12.89 0.34
C GLU A 39 -0.13 -13.94 0.22
N LYS A 40 1.07 -13.50 -0.16
CA LYS A 40 2.30 -14.28 -0.07
C LYS A 40 3.43 -13.35 0.31
N LEU A 41 3.82 -13.42 1.56
CA LEU A 41 4.80 -12.54 2.17
C LEU A 41 6.02 -13.35 2.65
N PRO A 42 7.22 -12.75 2.75
CA PRO A 42 8.37 -13.39 3.39
C PRO A 42 8.03 -13.82 4.82
N THR A 43 8.52 -15.00 5.24
CA THR A 43 8.24 -15.56 6.58
C THR A 43 8.81 -14.73 7.72
N ASP A 44 9.82 -13.91 7.44
CA ASP A 44 10.53 -13.06 8.39
C ASP A 44 10.14 -11.57 8.26
N ILE A 45 8.98 -11.26 7.64
CA ILE A 45 8.54 -9.90 7.36
C ILE A 45 8.41 -9.02 8.61
N SER A 46 8.05 -9.60 9.76
CA SER A 46 7.91 -8.88 11.04
C SER A 46 9.18 -8.15 11.48
N ASN A 47 10.35 -8.65 11.07
CA ASN A 47 11.66 -8.08 11.42
C ASN A 47 12.25 -7.22 10.30
N ARG A 48 11.44 -6.78 9.32
CA ARG A 48 11.91 -6.09 8.11
C ARG A 48 11.27 -4.72 7.94
N TRP A 49 11.98 -3.87 7.21
CA TRP A 49 11.40 -2.69 6.57
C TRP A 49 10.59 -3.13 5.36
N VAL A 50 9.37 -2.60 5.22
CA VAL A 50 8.46 -2.92 4.13
C VAL A 50 8.24 -1.69 3.27
N LEU A 51 8.53 -1.82 1.97
CA LEU A 51 8.14 -0.87 0.95
C LEU A 51 6.81 -1.33 0.37
N LEU A 52 5.71 -0.72 0.82
CA LEU A 52 4.38 -0.98 0.28
C LEU A 52 4.22 -0.17 -1.01
N LEU A 53 3.97 -0.84 -2.14
CA LEU A 53 3.93 -0.20 -3.46
C LEU A 53 2.50 -0.17 -4.01
N ASP A 54 1.97 1.03 -4.28
CA ASP A 54 0.72 1.21 -5.03
C ASP A 54 0.76 2.53 -5.82
N PRO A 55 0.71 2.53 -7.16
CA PRO A 55 0.87 3.76 -7.93
C PRO A 55 -0.25 4.78 -7.74
N MET A 56 -1.46 4.35 -7.34
CA MET A 56 -2.61 5.24 -7.21
C MET A 56 -3.22 5.16 -5.80
N PHE A 57 -3.27 6.31 -5.14
CA PHE A 57 -3.78 6.43 -3.78
C PHE A 57 -4.97 7.38 -3.74
N ALA A 58 -6.12 6.86 -4.19
CA ALA A 58 -7.38 7.59 -4.24
C ALA A 58 -8.05 7.63 -2.86
N THR A 59 -9.01 6.75 -2.59
CA THR A 59 -9.72 6.69 -1.29
C THR A 59 -8.95 5.97 -0.18
N GLY A 60 -7.81 5.38 -0.50
CA GLY A 60 -6.95 4.68 0.46
C GLY A 60 -7.48 3.39 1.06
N GLY A 61 -8.65 2.90 0.66
CA GLY A 61 -9.24 1.66 1.20
C GLY A 61 -8.36 0.43 1.01
N SER A 62 -7.81 0.24 -0.19
CA SER A 62 -6.90 -0.89 -0.49
C SER A 62 -5.59 -0.79 0.27
N ALA A 63 -4.97 0.39 0.30
CA ALA A 63 -3.74 0.62 1.04
C ALA A 63 -3.95 0.42 2.55
N THR A 64 -5.10 0.85 3.10
CA THR A 64 -5.44 0.67 4.52
C THR A 64 -5.46 -0.81 4.85
N LEU A 65 -6.21 -1.61 4.09
CA LEU A 65 -6.31 -3.04 4.33
C LEU A 65 -4.95 -3.73 4.16
N ALA A 66 -4.11 -3.28 3.22
CA ALA A 66 -2.76 -3.82 3.07
C ALA A 66 -1.89 -3.55 4.30
N VAL A 67 -1.95 -2.35 4.87
CA VAL A 67 -1.23 -2.01 6.12
C VAL A 67 -1.75 -2.80 7.30
N GLU A 68 -3.07 -2.97 7.44
CA GLU A 68 -3.67 -3.80 8.48
C GLU A 68 -3.19 -5.25 8.40
N VAL A 69 -3.10 -5.82 7.19
CA VAL A 69 -2.52 -7.15 6.97
C VAL A 69 -1.06 -7.21 7.41
N LEU A 70 -0.24 -6.22 7.04
CA LEU A 70 1.17 -6.15 7.46
C LEU A 70 1.31 -6.07 8.98
N LYS A 71 0.51 -5.21 9.64
CA LYS A 71 0.48 -5.09 11.10
C LYS A 71 0.03 -6.39 11.77
N ALA A 72 -0.97 -7.09 11.22
CA ALA A 72 -1.41 -8.39 11.70
C ALA A 72 -0.34 -9.48 11.56
N LYS A 73 0.61 -9.32 10.62
CA LYS A 73 1.82 -10.17 10.50
C LYS A 73 2.97 -9.73 11.40
N GLY A 74 2.77 -8.74 12.27
CA GLY A 74 3.75 -8.27 13.23
C GLY A 74 4.75 -7.25 12.68
N VAL A 75 4.49 -6.65 11.51
CA VAL A 75 5.32 -5.54 11.00
C VAL A 75 5.04 -4.28 11.83
N PRO A 76 6.08 -3.64 12.42
CA PRO A 76 5.91 -2.36 13.11
C PRO A 76 5.41 -1.28 12.15
N GLU A 77 4.50 -0.43 12.59
CA GLU A 77 3.91 0.62 11.74
C GLU A 77 4.95 1.60 11.19
N ASP A 78 5.93 1.97 12.01
CA ASP A 78 7.07 2.82 11.66
C ASP A 78 8.06 2.16 10.70
N HIS A 79 7.97 0.84 10.50
CA HIS A 79 8.76 0.09 9.54
C HIS A 79 8.08 -0.04 8.17
N ILE A 80 6.91 0.57 7.98
CA ILE A 80 6.20 0.57 6.71
C ILE A 80 6.44 1.92 6.02
N LEU A 81 6.96 1.88 4.79
CA LEU A 81 6.98 3.02 3.89
C LEU A 81 6.01 2.75 2.75
N PHE A 82 5.01 3.61 2.61
CA PHE A 82 4.09 3.54 1.50
C PHE A 82 4.62 4.41 0.34
N LEU A 83 5.04 3.76 -0.73
CA LEU A 83 5.52 4.39 -1.96
C LEU A 83 4.39 4.45 -2.99
N ASN A 84 4.11 5.65 -3.45
CA ASN A 84 3.01 5.95 -4.34
C ASN A 84 3.45 6.95 -5.45
N LEU A 85 2.74 6.99 -6.57
CA LEU A 85 3.01 7.95 -7.64
C LEU A 85 2.05 9.15 -7.58
N ILE A 86 0.76 8.88 -7.41
CA ILE A 86 -0.28 9.90 -7.31
C ILE A 86 -1.23 9.62 -6.14
N ALA A 87 -1.45 10.66 -5.33
CA ALA A 87 -2.29 10.60 -4.14
C ALA A 87 -3.37 11.67 -4.15
N SER A 88 -4.53 11.37 -3.54
CA SER A 88 -5.55 12.38 -3.24
C SER A 88 -5.31 13.01 -1.86
N PRO A 89 -5.64 14.29 -1.65
CA PRO A 89 -5.47 14.94 -0.35
C PRO A 89 -6.27 14.26 0.76
N SER A 90 -7.51 13.85 0.46
CA SER A 90 -8.38 13.16 1.42
C SER A 90 -7.83 11.78 1.79
N GLY A 91 -7.36 11.01 0.80
CA GLY A 91 -6.72 9.72 1.04
C GLY A 91 -5.50 9.84 1.97
N VAL A 92 -4.66 10.86 1.77
CA VAL A 92 -3.48 11.12 2.63
C VAL A 92 -3.88 11.53 4.04
N ALA A 93 -4.85 12.42 4.19
CA ALA A 93 -5.31 12.87 5.50
C ALA A 93 -5.86 11.71 6.35
N ASP A 94 -6.77 10.91 5.78
CA ASP A 94 -7.37 9.76 6.45
C ASP A 94 -6.32 8.72 6.88
N PHE A 95 -5.30 8.54 6.04
CA PHE A 95 -4.24 7.56 6.29
C PHE A 95 -3.24 8.02 7.33
N ALA A 96 -2.92 9.31 7.36
CA ALA A 96 -2.09 9.91 8.40
C ALA A 96 -2.76 9.84 9.78
N GLU A 97 -4.09 9.99 9.85
CA GLU A 97 -4.85 9.83 11.09
C GLU A 97 -4.85 8.37 11.57
N ARG A 98 -5.03 7.41 10.64
CA ARG A 98 -5.07 5.97 10.96
C ARG A 98 -3.71 5.35 11.29
N PHE A 99 -2.65 5.79 10.63
CA PHE A 99 -1.31 5.22 10.73
C PHE A 99 -0.26 6.33 10.96
N PRO A 100 -0.28 7.00 12.13
CA PRO A 100 0.52 8.20 12.39
C PRO A 100 2.04 7.95 12.38
N LYS A 101 2.50 6.70 12.51
CA LYS A 101 3.93 6.35 12.48
C LYS A 101 4.42 5.93 11.10
N LEU A 102 3.51 5.62 10.17
CA LEU A 102 3.82 5.16 8.83
C LEU A 102 4.27 6.33 7.96
N ARG A 103 5.26 6.12 7.09
CA ARG A 103 5.78 7.15 6.18
C ARG A 103 5.22 7.01 4.77
N VAL A 104 4.58 8.04 4.26
CA VAL A 104 4.08 8.08 2.87
C VAL A 104 5.06 8.89 2.01
N VAL A 105 5.45 8.33 0.87
CA VAL A 105 6.24 9.01 -0.16
C VAL A 105 5.44 8.95 -1.45
N THR A 106 5.03 10.12 -1.95
CA THR A 106 4.31 10.25 -3.22
C THR A 106 5.00 11.24 -4.14
N ALA A 107 4.90 11.04 -5.46
CA ALA A 107 5.48 11.96 -6.44
C ALA A 107 4.56 13.17 -6.71
N PHE A 108 3.25 13.00 -6.56
CA PHE A 108 2.27 14.04 -6.85
C PHE A 108 1.02 13.91 -5.97
N ILE A 109 0.50 15.05 -5.51
CA ILE A 109 -0.78 15.14 -4.81
C ILE A 109 -1.76 15.89 -5.73
N ASP A 110 -2.85 15.23 -6.12
CA ASP A 110 -3.87 15.80 -6.99
C ASP A 110 -4.78 16.78 -6.24
N GLN A 111 -5.63 17.52 -6.95
CA GLN A 111 -6.56 18.47 -6.36
C GLN A 111 -7.71 17.80 -5.59
N GLY A 112 -8.04 16.56 -5.94
CA GLY A 112 -9.14 15.83 -5.33
C GLY A 112 -9.55 14.61 -6.16
N LEU A 113 -10.66 14.00 -5.75
CA LEU A 113 -11.31 12.93 -6.51
C LEU A 113 -12.53 13.49 -7.23
N ASP A 114 -12.89 12.89 -8.36
CA ASP A 114 -14.12 13.19 -9.07
C ASP A 114 -15.34 12.45 -8.46
N ASP A 115 -16.52 12.63 -9.06
CA ASP A 115 -17.77 12.01 -8.58
C ASP A 115 -17.75 10.47 -8.59
N LYS A 116 -16.79 9.85 -9.29
CA LYS A 116 -16.64 8.39 -9.39
C LYS A 116 -15.64 7.83 -8.38
N LYS A 117 -14.97 8.67 -7.60
CA LYS A 117 -13.95 8.33 -6.59
C LYS A 117 -12.72 7.61 -7.14
#